data_AF-A0AA46TBR5-F1
#
_entry.id   AF-A0AA46TBR5-F1
#
_cell.length_a   1.000
_cell.length_b   1.000
_cell.length_c   1.000
_cell.angle_alpha   90.00
_cell.angle_beta   90.00
_cell.angle_gamma   90.00
#
_symmetry.space_group_name_H-M   'P 1'
#
loop_
_entity.id
_entity.type
_entity.pdbx_description
1 polymer ?
#
loop_
_entity_poly.entity_id
_entity_poly.type
_entity_poly.pdbx_seq_one_letter_code
_entity_poly.pdbx_strand_id
1 'polypeptide(L)'
;MDLDKFLNDLPKPVLVIGALVIGVVVIMLLNPPHTVCDTEEAAMREYLKGQLFSTQVKKNTIPPSIVREKEACQLGNSAGSCYEYFSTLKNIADAVNKSSSQCASQMFGVKEVTSTLNDGIELMVRLAWGVKPPEPGTYDRFGWLSEAEIATFCRLKSTFIRANGEEAWTALRQRVAAKLPGEEVPLTPEGTVSTVEARKATTVLTEVDIWNRSLFSVRCDVF
;
A
#
# COMPACT_ATOMS: atom_id res chain seq x y z
N MET A 1 31.07 35.50 -22.45
CA MET A 1 31.37 36.30 -21.24
C MET A 1 32.37 35.50 -20.44
N ASP A 2 33.60 35.96 -20.31
CA ASP A 2 34.64 35.29 -19.54
C ASP A 2 34.28 35.31 -18.05
N LEU A 3 34.00 34.14 -17.49
CA LEU A 3 33.72 33.93 -16.08
C LEU A 3 34.87 34.45 -15.20
N ASP A 4 36.10 34.32 -15.68
CA ASP A 4 37.32 34.77 -15.00
C ASP A 4 37.43 36.29 -14.90
N LYS A 5 36.87 37.05 -15.85
CA LYS A 5 36.80 38.52 -15.75
C LYS A 5 35.75 38.95 -14.74
N PHE A 6 34.60 38.28 -14.72
CA PHE A 6 33.50 38.60 -13.83
C PHE A 6 33.83 38.31 -12.35
N LEU A 7 34.56 37.21 -12.07
CA LEU A 7 34.98 36.86 -10.72
C LEU A 7 36.07 37.80 -10.17
N ASN A 8 36.97 38.30 -11.02
CA ASN A 8 38.05 39.20 -10.60
C ASN A 8 37.61 40.66 -10.39
N ASP A 9 36.52 41.10 -11.02
CA ASP A 9 35.95 42.44 -10.83
C ASP A 9 35.04 42.53 -9.58
N LEU A 10 34.71 41.40 -8.94
CA LEU A 10 33.89 41.40 -7.73
C LEU A 10 34.70 41.84 -6.49
N PRO A 11 34.15 42.72 -5.63
CA PRO A 11 34.79 43.08 -4.36
C PRO A 11 35.03 41.82 -3.51
N LYS A 12 36.24 41.68 -2.95
CA LYS A 12 36.63 40.54 -2.10
C LYS A 12 35.59 40.14 -1.02
N PRO A 13 34.89 41.09 -0.34
CA PRO A 13 33.83 40.73 0.61
C PRO A 13 32.65 39.99 -0.03
N VAL A 14 32.28 40.34 -1.26
CA VAL A 14 31.15 39.72 -1.99
C VAL A 14 31.53 38.30 -2.43
N LEU A 15 32.78 38.08 -2.84
CA LEU A 15 33.31 36.75 -3.15
C LEU A 15 33.29 35.83 -1.92
N VAL A 16 33.68 36.34 -0.75
CA VAL A 16 33.65 35.58 0.51
C VAL A 16 32.22 35.25 0.93
N ILE A 17 31.28 36.20 0.83
CA ILE A 17 29.85 35.96 1.10
C ILE A 17 29.30 34.94 0.10
N GLY A 18 29.63 35.06 -1.18
CA GLY A 18 29.23 34.11 -2.22
C GLY A 18 29.73 32.69 -1.93
N ALA A 19 31.01 32.54 -1.57
CA ALA A 19 31.59 31.25 -1.21
C ALA A 19 30.95 30.64 0.05
N LEU A 20 30.63 31.46 1.06
CA LEU A 20 29.90 31.02 2.26
C LEU A 20 28.49 30.56 1.93
N VAL A 21 27.74 31.32 1.12
CA VAL A 21 26.38 30.96 0.70
C VAL A 21 26.40 29.67 -0.11
N ILE A 22 27.32 29.53 -1.07
CA ILE A 22 27.50 28.30 -1.84
C ILE A 22 27.84 27.13 -0.90
N GLY A 23 28.73 27.33 0.07
CA GLY A 23 29.07 26.32 1.06
C GLY A 23 27.87 25.86 1.89
N VAL A 24 27.04 26.79 2.38
CA VAL A 24 25.82 26.47 3.13
C VAL A 24 24.81 25.73 2.25
N VAL A 25 24.61 26.16 1.01
CA VAL A 25 23.70 25.49 0.06
C VAL A 25 24.18 24.07 -0.24
N VAL A 26 25.48 23.88 -0.49
CA VAL A 26 26.06 22.54 -0.72
C VAL A 26 25.87 21.65 0.51
N ILE A 27 26.09 22.17 1.72
CA ILE A 27 25.86 21.42 2.97
C ILE A 27 24.37 21.06 3.13
N MET A 28 23.45 21.98 2.85
CA MET A 28 22.01 21.70 2.89
C MET A 28 21.55 20.67 1.86
N LEU A 29 22.19 20.64 0.68
CA LEU A 29 21.89 19.63 -0.35
C LEU A 29 22.47 18.26 0.01
N LEU A 30 23.65 18.22 0.65
CA LEU A 30 24.30 16.97 1.05
C LEU A 30 23.72 16.39 2.35
N ASN A 31 23.27 17.25 3.27
CA ASN A 31 22.67 16.89 4.55
C ASN A 31 21.41 17.75 4.77
N PRO A 32 20.27 17.41 4.15
CA PRO A 32 19.04 18.13 4.40
C PRO A 32 18.73 18.13 5.91
N PRO A 33 18.30 19.27 6.48
CA PRO A 33 17.98 19.34 7.90
C PRO A 33 16.82 18.37 8.20
N HIS A 34 16.91 17.65 9.32
CA HIS A 34 15.82 16.80 9.80
C HIS A 34 14.51 17.58 9.83
N THR A 35 13.54 17.09 9.07
CA THR A 35 12.22 17.69 8.93
C THR A 35 11.25 17.09 9.94
N VAL A 36 10.08 17.72 10.07
CA VAL A 36 8.96 17.16 10.86
C VAL A 36 8.54 15.79 10.32
N CYS A 37 8.56 15.61 9.00
CA CYS A 37 8.19 14.34 8.38
C CYS A 37 9.19 13.22 8.68
N ASP A 38 10.48 13.52 8.82
CA ASP A 38 11.47 12.51 9.24
C ASP A 38 11.22 12.04 10.67
N THR A 39 10.73 12.93 11.54
CA THR A 39 10.37 12.59 12.92
C THR A 39 9.10 11.74 12.96
N GLU A 40 8.09 12.07 12.15
CA GLU A 40 6.87 11.25 12.01
C GLU A 40 7.18 9.88 11.39
N GLU A 41 8.09 9.81 10.43
CA GLU A 41 8.54 8.53 9.85
C GLU A 41 9.23 7.66 10.89
N ALA A 42 10.13 8.22 11.68
CA ALA A 42 10.80 7.51 12.75
C ALA A 42 9.80 7.00 13.80
N ALA A 43 8.80 7.82 14.15
CA ALA A 43 7.72 7.41 15.05
C ALA A 43 6.87 6.27 14.47
N MET A 44 6.52 6.33 13.18
CA MET A 44 5.81 5.25 12.49
C MET A 44 6.64 3.96 12.45
N ARG A 45 7.93 4.05 12.16
CA ARG A 45 8.85 2.90 12.11
C ARG A 45 8.97 2.22 13.48
N GLU A 46 9.06 3.00 14.55
CA GLU A 46 9.11 2.44 15.90
C GLU A 46 7.74 1.84 16.30
N TYR A 47 6.63 2.50 15.95
CA TYR A 47 5.28 1.97 16.20
C TYR A 47 5.02 0.63 15.50
N LEU A 48 5.49 0.47 14.25
CA LEU A 48 5.28 -0.72 13.42
C LEU A 48 6.45 -1.72 13.49
N LYS A 49 7.31 -1.59 14.50
CA LYS A 49 8.46 -2.45 14.71
C LYS A 49 8.04 -3.88 15.04
N GLY A 50 8.66 -4.85 14.39
CA GLY A 50 8.30 -6.26 14.48
C GLY A 50 7.07 -6.64 13.64
N GLN A 51 6.16 -5.70 13.37
CA GLN A 51 4.99 -5.92 12.52
C GLN A 51 5.32 -5.74 11.04
N LEU A 52 5.72 -4.52 10.64
CA LEU A 52 6.08 -4.16 9.27
C LEU A 52 7.59 -4.11 9.07
N PHE A 53 8.32 -3.63 10.08
CA PHE A 53 9.78 -3.50 10.03
C PHE A 53 10.44 -4.60 10.84
N SER A 54 11.53 -5.17 10.32
CA SER A 54 12.33 -6.16 11.05
C SER A 54 12.86 -5.58 12.36
N THR A 55 12.98 -6.42 13.38
CA THR A 55 13.52 -6.02 14.69
C THR A 55 14.72 -6.87 15.08
N GLN A 56 15.65 -6.30 15.84
CA GLN A 56 16.81 -7.01 16.36
C GLN A 56 16.50 -7.48 17.78
N VAL A 57 16.55 -8.79 18.02
CA VAL A 57 16.47 -9.36 19.38
C VAL A 57 17.77 -10.09 19.66
N LYS A 58 18.54 -9.55 20.60
CA LYS A 58 19.92 -9.96 20.90
C LYS A 58 20.82 -9.84 19.65
N LYS A 59 21.19 -10.96 19.04
CA LYS A 59 22.03 -11.03 17.82
C LYS A 59 21.24 -11.47 16.58
N ASN A 60 19.94 -11.70 16.72
CA ASN A 60 19.10 -12.23 15.66
C ASN A 60 18.19 -11.14 15.11
N THR A 61 18.17 -10.99 13.79
CA THR A 61 17.18 -10.18 13.09
C THR A 61 15.90 -11.00 12.92
N ILE A 62 14.83 -10.57 13.57
CA ILE A 62 13.51 -11.16 13.43
C ILE A 62 12.81 -10.48 12.24
N PRO A 63 12.35 -11.26 11.25
CA PRO A 63 11.62 -10.72 10.11
C PRO A 63 10.26 -10.15 10.56
N PRO A 64 9.69 -9.21 9.79
CA PRO A 64 8.39 -8.62 10.12
C PRO A 64 7.28 -9.67 10.09
N SER A 65 6.37 -9.62 11.07
CA SER A 65 5.31 -10.63 11.26
C SER A 65 4.30 -10.63 10.11
N ILE A 66 4.09 -9.49 9.46
CA ILE A 66 3.15 -9.31 8.34
C ILE A 66 3.35 -10.32 7.21
N VAL A 67 4.59 -10.77 6.96
CA VAL A 67 4.89 -11.74 5.90
C VAL A 67 4.27 -13.10 6.21
N ARG A 68 4.46 -13.58 7.44
CA ARG A 68 3.89 -14.85 7.92
C ARG A 68 2.37 -14.76 8.08
N GLU A 69 1.88 -13.61 8.53
CA GLU A 69 0.44 -13.35 8.65
C GLU A 69 -0.26 -13.39 7.28
N LYS A 70 0.36 -12.78 6.25
CA LYS A 70 -0.13 -12.83 4.87
C LYS A 70 -0.21 -14.27 4.36
N GLU A 71 0.86 -15.05 4.56
CA GLU A 71 0.91 -16.45 4.14
C GLU A 71 -0.16 -17.29 4.85
N ALA A 72 -0.31 -17.13 6.17
CA ALA A 72 -1.36 -17.81 6.94
C ALA A 72 -2.77 -17.46 6.43
N CYS A 73 -3.02 -16.18 6.14
CA CYS A 73 -4.28 -15.72 5.56
C CYS A 73 -4.54 -16.33 4.18
N GLN A 74 -3.53 -16.38 3.30
CA GLN A 74 -3.66 -16.96 1.96
C GLN A 74 -3.93 -18.46 1.99
N LEU A 75 -3.30 -19.19 2.92
CA LEU A 75 -3.49 -20.63 3.08
C LEU A 75 -4.83 -20.96 3.75
N GLY A 76 -5.26 -20.17 4.72
CA GLY A 76 -6.47 -20.45 5.50
C GLY A 76 -7.76 -19.84 4.94
N ASN A 77 -7.67 -18.76 4.14
CA ASN A 77 -8.78 -18.03 3.51
C ASN A 77 -10.06 -17.95 4.38
N SER A 78 -9.92 -17.42 5.59
CA SER A 78 -11.02 -17.37 6.56
C SER A 78 -10.79 -16.26 7.59
N ALA A 79 -11.86 -15.86 8.29
CA ALA A 79 -11.80 -14.85 9.35
C ALA A 79 -10.71 -15.12 10.38
N GLY A 80 -10.62 -16.36 10.88
CA GLY A 80 -9.60 -16.73 11.86
C GLY A 80 -8.18 -16.64 11.33
N SER A 81 -7.93 -17.13 10.11
CA SER A 81 -6.58 -17.14 9.51
C SER A 81 -6.08 -15.76 9.08
N CYS A 82 -6.98 -14.87 8.70
CA CYS A 82 -6.66 -13.53 8.22
C CYS A 82 -6.71 -12.42 9.28
N TYR A 83 -7.19 -12.72 10.49
CA TYR A 83 -7.35 -11.75 11.58
C TYR A 83 -6.07 -10.94 11.84
N GLU A 84 -4.94 -11.62 12.07
CA GLU A 84 -3.67 -10.95 12.38
C GLU A 84 -3.21 -10.07 11.21
N TYR A 85 -3.31 -10.58 9.97
CA TYR A 85 -2.92 -9.83 8.78
C TYR A 85 -3.73 -8.54 8.63
N PHE A 86 -5.05 -8.62 8.77
CA PHE A 86 -5.92 -7.45 8.65
C PHE A 86 -5.75 -6.48 9.81
N SER A 87 -5.51 -6.99 11.03
CA SER A 87 -5.16 -6.17 12.19
C SER A 87 -3.87 -5.38 11.94
N THR A 88 -2.82 -6.02 11.42
CA THR A 88 -1.57 -5.34 11.07
C THR A 88 -1.77 -4.34 9.93
N LEU A 89 -2.53 -4.67 8.88
CA LEU A 89 -2.87 -3.72 7.82
C LEU A 89 -3.57 -2.47 8.36
N LYS A 90 -4.53 -2.64 9.28
CA LYS A 90 -5.19 -1.54 9.96
C LYS A 90 -4.20 -0.68 10.74
N ASN A 91 -3.27 -1.28 11.49
CA ASN A 91 -2.26 -0.54 12.24
C ASN A 91 -1.35 0.28 11.31
N ILE A 92 -0.96 -0.28 10.16
CA ILE A 92 -0.18 0.43 9.14
C ILE A 92 -0.97 1.61 8.59
N ALA A 93 -2.23 1.40 8.21
CA ALA A 93 -3.10 2.45 7.69
C ALA A 93 -3.30 3.57 8.74
N ASP A 94 -3.56 3.21 9.99
CA ASP A 94 -3.74 4.16 11.09
C ASP A 94 -2.44 4.93 11.38
N ALA A 95 -1.27 4.30 11.27
CA ALA A 95 0.02 4.98 11.44
C ALA A 95 0.26 6.02 10.33
N VAL A 96 -0.02 5.67 9.08
CA VAL A 96 0.01 6.63 7.96
C VAL A 96 -1.07 7.71 8.14
N ASN A 97 -2.25 7.38 8.68
CA ASN A 97 -3.32 8.34 8.88
C ASN A 97 -3.07 9.34 10.01
N LYS A 98 -2.31 8.94 11.03
CA LYS A 98 -1.88 9.80 12.14
C LYS A 98 -0.81 10.81 11.72
N SER A 99 -0.08 10.57 10.63
CA SER A 99 0.88 11.55 10.12
C SER A 99 0.15 12.82 9.67
N SER A 100 0.82 13.96 9.78
CA SER A 100 0.28 15.21 9.24
C SER A 100 0.05 15.09 7.73
N SER A 101 -0.92 15.83 7.19
CA SER A 101 -1.30 15.75 5.77
C SER A 101 -0.11 16.03 4.83
N GLN A 102 0.80 16.91 5.24
CA GLN A 102 2.04 17.23 4.54
C GLN A 102 3.05 16.06 4.51
N CYS A 103 3.01 15.14 5.48
CA CYS A 103 3.93 14.01 5.58
C CYS A 103 3.33 12.70 5.06
N ALA A 104 2.03 12.65 4.78
CA ALA A 104 1.32 11.44 4.33
C ALA A 104 1.95 10.82 3.07
N SER A 105 2.39 11.65 2.11
CA SER A 105 3.09 11.16 0.90
C SER A 105 4.44 10.53 1.22
N GLN A 106 5.20 11.07 2.19
CA GLN A 106 6.47 10.50 2.62
C GLN A 106 6.24 9.16 3.35
N MET A 107 5.27 9.11 4.27
CA MET A 107 4.93 7.89 4.99
C MET A 107 4.53 6.77 4.04
N PHE A 108 3.66 7.08 3.08
CA PHE A 108 3.25 6.10 2.08
C PHE A 108 4.44 5.71 1.19
N GLY A 109 5.30 6.67 0.81
CA GLY A 109 6.50 6.46 0.00
C GLY A 109 7.54 5.50 0.60
N VAL A 110 7.42 5.17 1.89
CA VAL A 110 8.18 4.06 2.49
C VAL A 110 7.80 2.76 1.77
N LYS A 111 8.80 2.10 1.17
CA LYS A 111 8.60 0.93 0.30
C LYS A 111 7.74 -0.14 0.96
N GLU A 112 8.04 -0.49 2.21
CA GLU A 112 7.32 -1.52 2.98
C GLU A 112 5.86 -1.13 3.22
N VAL A 113 5.58 0.15 3.43
CA VAL A 113 4.21 0.67 3.61
C VAL A 113 3.45 0.57 2.30
N THR A 114 3.98 1.14 1.21
CA THR A 114 3.35 1.08 -0.12
C THR A 114 3.08 -0.36 -0.53
N SER A 115 4.08 -1.25 -0.44
CA SER A 115 3.91 -2.64 -0.89
C SER A 115 2.86 -3.37 -0.06
N THR A 116 2.90 -3.21 1.25
CA THR A 116 2.00 -3.91 2.17
C THR A 116 0.55 -3.44 2.02
N LEU A 117 0.32 -2.13 1.87
CA LEU A 117 -1.01 -1.60 1.65
C LEU A 117 -1.59 -2.04 0.31
N ASN A 118 -0.79 -2.00 -0.76
CA ASN A 118 -1.21 -2.47 -2.10
C ASN A 118 -1.56 -3.95 -2.09
N ASP A 119 -0.69 -4.78 -1.50
CA ASP A 119 -0.90 -6.21 -1.37
C ASP A 119 -2.11 -6.53 -0.50
N GLY A 120 -2.33 -5.77 0.58
CA GLY A 120 -3.47 -5.91 1.46
C GLY A 120 -4.79 -5.63 0.76
N ILE A 121 -4.88 -4.50 0.04
CA ILE A 121 -6.05 -4.14 -0.77
C ILE A 121 -6.34 -5.22 -1.82
N GLU A 122 -5.31 -5.65 -2.56
CA GLU A 122 -5.45 -6.71 -3.56
C GLU A 122 -5.93 -8.01 -2.93
N LEU A 123 -5.33 -8.43 -1.81
CA LEU A 123 -5.68 -9.68 -1.16
C LEU A 123 -7.12 -9.65 -0.65
N MET A 124 -7.55 -8.58 0.02
CA MET A 124 -8.94 -8.46 0.51
C MET A 124 -9.95 -8.55 -0.64
N VAL A 125 -9.67 -7.89 -1.77
CA VAL A 125 -10.53 -7.97 -2.96
C VAL A 125 -10.58 -9.39 -3.51
N ARG A 126 -9.44 -10.08 -3.60
CA ARG A 126 -9.38 -11.47 -4.10
C ARG A 126 -10.08 -12.45 -3.16
N LEU A 127 -9.96 -12.27 -1.86
CA LEU A 127 -10.64 -13.11 -0.85
C LEU A 127 -12.16 -12.91 -0.92
N ALA A 128 -12.61 -11.66 -1.03
CA ALA A 128 -14.04 -11.34 -1.19
C ALA A 128 -14.60 -11.84 -2.54
N TRP A 129 -13.81 -11.78 -3.60
CA TRP A 129 -14.19 -12.28 -4.91
C TRP A 129 -14.28 -13.81 -4.95
N GLY A 130 -13.35 -14.51 -4.30
CA GLY A 130 -13.34 -15.98 -4.25
C GLY A 130 -12.91 -16.62 -5.57
N VAL A 131 -13.37 -17.87 -5.79
CA VAL A 131 -12.97 -18.72 -6.93
C VAL A 131 -13.71 -18.40 -8.23
N LYS A 132 -14.83 -17.68 -8.15
CA LYS A 132 -15.66 -17.28 -9.30
C LYS A 132 -16.28 -15.91 -9.03
N PRO A 133 -16.74 -15.18 -10.06
CA PRO A 133 -17.39 -13.89 -9.85
C PRO A 133 -18.59 -14.01 -8.89
N PRO A 134 -18.70 -13.10 -7.90
CA PRO A 134 -19.89 -13.00 -7.07
C PRO A 134 -21.15 -12.75 -7.91
N GLU A 135 -22.29 -13.22 -7.40
CA GLU A 135 -23.58 -12.98 -8.06
C GLU A 135 -23.91 -11.48 -8.05
N PRO A 136 -24.49 -10.94 -9.12
CA PRO A 136 -24.80 -9.52 -9.20
C PRO A 136 -25.91 -9.15 -8.22
N GLY A 137 -25.73 -8.05 -7.49
CA GLY A 137 -26.77 -7.50 -6.61
C GLY A 137 -26.96 -8.21 -5.27
N THR A 138 -26.09 -9.18 -4.93
CA THR A 138 -26.10 -9.86 -3.64
C THR A 138 -25.01 -9.34 -2.70
N TYR A 139 -25.06 -9.74 -1.43
CA TYR A 139 -23.99 -9.49 -0.45
C TYR A 139 -22.75 -10.38 -0.68
N ASP A 140 -22.80 -11.30 -1.66
CA ASP A 140 -21.71 -12.23 -1.95
C ASP A 140 -20.42 -11.52 -2.38
N ARG A 141 -20.52 -10.26 -2.83
CA ARG A 141 -19.35 -9.39 -3.11
C ARG A 141 -18.42 -9.16 -1.92
N PHE A 142 -18.89 -9.46 -0.70
CA PHE A 142 -18.08 -9.38 0.52
C PHE A 142 -17.48 -10.73 0.92
N GLY A 143 -17.87 -11.83 0.28
CA GLY A 143 -17.44 -13.18 0.64
C GLY A 143 -17.73 -13.46 2.12
N TRP A 144 -16.71 -13.90 2.85
CA TRP A 144 -16.80 -14.13 4.30
C TRP A 144 -16.48 -12.89 5.15
N LEU A 145 -16.06 -11.77 4.55
CA LEU A 145 -15.64 -10.57 5.27
C LEU A 145 -16.81 -10.00 6.08
N SER A 146 -16.57 -9.73 7.37
CA SER A 146 -17.52 -9.04 8.24
C SER A 146 -17.38 -7.51 8.12
N GLU A 147 -18.26 -6.78 8.79
CA GLU A 147 -18.21 -5.31 8.85
C GLU A 147 -16.85 -4.78 9.34
N ALA A 148 -16.17 -5.50 10.23
CA ALA A 148 -14.86 -5.09 10.74
C ALA A 148 -13.76 -5.17 9.67
N GLU A 149 -13.77 -6.21 8.83
CA GLU A 149 -12.86 -6.32 7.70
C GLU A 149 -13.22 -5.32 6.60
N ILE A 150 -14.51 -5.08 6.35
CA ILE A 150 -14.93 -4.06 5.39
C ILE A 150 -14.47 -2.66 5.83
N ALA A 151 -14.61 -2.32 7.12
CA ALA A 151 -14.08 -1.09 7.69
C ALA A 151 -12.55 -1.00 7.54
N THR A 152 -11.85 -2.12 7.70
CA THR A 152 -10.40 -2.18 7.45
C THR A 152 -10.08 -1.89 5.98
N PHE A 153 -10.77 -2.52 5.03
CA PHE A 153 -10.61 -2.22 3.60
C PHE A 153 -10.86 -0.73 3.30
N CYS A 154 -11.90 -0.15 3.90
CA CYS A 154 -12.22 1.27 3.73
C CYS A 154 -11.13 2.20 4.27
N ARG A 155 -10.48 1.85 5.40
CA ARG A 155 -9.29 2.56 5.89
C ARG A 155 -8.11 2.45 4.93
N LEU A 156 -7.86 1.27 4.36
CA LEU A 156 -6.79 1.09 3.38
C LEU A 156 -7.05 1.93 2.13
N LYS A 157 -8.28 1.91 1.61
CA LYS A 157 -8.72 2.72 0.47
C LYS A 157 -8.52 4.21 0.71
N SER A 158 -8.99 4.74 1.84
CA SER A 158 -8.86 6.16 2.16
C SER A 158 -7.40 6.58 2.31
N THR A 159 -6.59 5.75 2.98
CA THR A 159 -5.14 5.96 3.14
C THR A 159 -4.44 5.98 1.77
N PHE A 160 -4.76 5.02 0.91
CA PHE A 160 -4.17 4.91 -0.43
C PHE A 160 -4.54 6.11 -1.30
N ILE A 161 -5.82 6.49 -1.38
CA ILE A 161 -6.30 7.61 -2.19
C ILE A 161 -5.70 8.93 -1.69
N ARG A 162 -5.65 9.13 -0.36
CA ARG A 162 -5.06 10.34 0.22
C ARG A 162 -3.57 10.47 -0.11
N ALA A 163 -2.85 9.36 -0.21
CA ALA A 163 -1.42 9.36 -0.51
C ALA A 163 -1.09 9.47 -2.01
N ASN A 164 -1.89 8.83 -2.89
CA ASN A 164 -1.55 8.68 -4.31
C ASN A 164 -2.54 9.33 -5.29
N GLY A 165 -3.70 9.76 -4.81
CA GLY A 165 -4.80 10.29 -5.62
C GLY A 165 -5.71 9.22 -6.24
N GLU A 166 -6.82 9.70 -6.81
CA GLU A 166 -7.89 8.86 -7.40
C GLU A 166 -7.45 8.15 -8.70
N GLU A 167 -6.52 8.73 -9.46
CA GLU A 167 -6.00 8.12 -10.68
C GLU A 167 -5.19 6.85 -10.36
N ALA A 168 -4.30 6.93 -9.36
CA ALA A 168 -3.55 5.79 -8.88
C ALA A 168 -4.47 4.69 -8.32
N TRP A 169 -5.57 5.09 -7.69
CA TRP A 169 -6.58 4.15 -7.19
C TRP A 169 -7.26 3.43 -8.35
N THR A 170 -7.65 4.14 -9.39
CA THR A 170 -8.21 3.55 -10.62
C THR A 170 -7.22 2.59 -11.29
N ALA A 171 -5.94 2.94 -11.37
CA ALA A 171 -4.91 2.06 -11.90
C ALA A 171 -4.73 0.79 -11.04
N LEU A 172 -4.75 0.91 -9.70
CA LEU A 172 -4.72 -0.25 -8.81
C LEU A 172 -5.91 -1.18 -9.06
N ARG A 173 -7.12 -0.62 -9.16
CA ARG A 173 -8.33 -1.40 -9.44
C ARG A 173 -8.24 -2.19 -10.74
N GLN A 174 -7.79 -1.54 -11.81
CA GLN A 174 -7.62 -2.20 -13.12
C GLN A 174 -6.59 -3.33 -13.07
N ARG A 175 -5.46 -3.11 -12.38
CA ARG A 175 -4.45 -4.16 -12.18
C ARG A 175 -4.99 -5.36 -11.40
N VAL A 176 -5.79 -5.12 -10.36
CA VAL A 176 -6.40 -6.19 -9.56
C VAL A 176 -7.48 -6.90 -10.35
N ALA A 177 -8.35 -6.17 -11.06
CA ALA A 177 -9.40 -6.72 -11.92
C ALA A 177 -8.85 -7.72 -12.96
N ALA A 178 -7.70 -7.42 -13.55
CA ALA A 178 -7.02 -8.29 -14.51
C ALA A 178 -6.52 -9.63 -13.92
N LYS A 179 -6.51 -9.77 -12.59
CA LYS A 179 -6.10 -10.98 -11.86
C LYS A 179 -7.29 -11.79 -11.33
N LEU A 180 -8.52 -11.27 -11.41
CA LEU A 180 -9.70 -11.94 -10.87
C LEU A 180 -10.15 -13.09 -11.78
N PRO A 181 -10.62 -14.21 -11.21
CA PRO A 181 -11.19 -15.30 -12.00
C PRO A 181 -12.57 -14.90 -12.56
N GLY A 182 -12.82 -15.29 -13.80
CA GLY A 182 -14.08 -15.07 -14.51
C GLY A 182 -15.03 -16.27 -14.46
N GLU A 183 -14.52 -17.44 -14.13
CA GLU A 183 -15.27 -18.68 -13.97
C GLU A 183 -14.61 -19.56 -12.91
N GLU A 184 -15.39 -20.48 -12.33
CA GLU A 184 -14.84 -21.47 -11.41
C GLU A 184 -13.94 -22.44 -12.17
N VAL A 185 -12.74 -22.70 -11.66
CA VAL A 185 -11.87 -23.75 -12.23
C VAL A 185 -12.57 -25.09 -11.99
N PRO A 186 -12.93 -25.85 -13.05
CA PRO A 186 -13.55 -27.15 -12.85
C PRO A 186 -12.60 -28.06 -12.07
N LEU A 187 -13.11 -28.74 -11.04
CA LEU A 187 -12.37 -29.84 -10.42
C LEU A 187 -12.29 -31.00 -11.43
N THR A 188 -11.16 -31.71 -11.43
CA THR A 188 -11.05 -32.99 -12.15
C THR A 188 -12.04 -34.00 -11.54
N PRO A 189 -12.40 -35.07 -12.28
CA PRO A 189 -13.20 -36.16 -11.73
C PRO A 189 -12.60 -36.79 -10.46
N GLU A 190 -11.28 -36.69 -10.28
CA GLU A 190 -10.56 -37.15 -9.08
C GLU A 190 -10.52 -36.11 -7.94
N GLY A 191 -11.19 -34.96 -8.09
CA GLY A 191 -11.22 -33.88 -7.09
C GLY A 191 -9.93 -33.06 -6.99
N THR A 192 -9.04 -33.17 -7.97
CA THR A 192 -7.84 -32.33 -8.08
C THR A 192 -8.12 -31.07 -8.90
N VAL A 193 -7.33 -30.02 -8.72
CA VAL A 193 -7.49 -28.78 -9.49
C VAL A 193 -7.13 -29.06 -10.95
N SER A 194 -8.07 -28.80 -11.88
CA SER A 194 -7.80 -28.92 -13.31
C SER A 194 -6.63 -28.02 -13.73
N THR A 195 -5.80 -28.51 -14.65
CA THR A 195 -4.67 -27.75 -15.23
C THR A 195 -5.12 -26.66 -16.20
N VAL A 196 -6.43 -26.56 -16.49
CA VAL A 196 -7.01 -25.52 -17.33
C VAL A 196 -7.06 -24.22 -16.54
N GLU A 197 -6.30 -23.22 -17.00
CA GLU A 197 -6.35 -21.87 -16.45
C GLU A 197 -7.75 -21.28 -16.69
N ALA A 198 -8.48 -20.95 -15.62
CA ALA A 198 -9.78 -20.32 -15.73
C ALA A 198 -9.67 -19.00 -16.51
N ARG A 199 -10.68 -18.70 -17.33
CA ARG A 199 -10.76 -17.40 -17.99
C ARG A 199 -10.76 -16.29 -16.95
N LYS A 200 -10.05 -15.20 -17.25
CA LYS A 200 -9.98 -14.02 -16.39
C LYS A 200 -11.31 -13.26 -16.41
N ALA A 201 -11.66 -12.59 -15.32
CA ALA A 201 -12.88 -11.80 -15.24
C ALA A 201 -12.98 -10.77 -16.38
N THR A 202 -11.86 -10.16 -16.75
CA THR A 202 -11.78 -9.17 -17.85
C THR A 202 -12.06 -9.73 -19.24
N THR A 203 -12.09 -11.05 -19.43
CA THR A 203 -12.43 -11.67 -20.73
C THR A 203 -13.89 -12.12 -20.82
N VAL A 204 -14.59 -12.21 -19.70
CA VAL A 204 -15.96 -12.73 -19.62
C VAL A 204 -16.99 -11.74 -19.07
N LEU A 205 -16.53 -10.70 -18.35
CA LEU A 205 -17.38 -9.67 -17.75
C LEU A 205 -17.00 -8.29 -18.25
N THR A 206 -17.96 -7.36 -18.23
CA THR A 206 -17.69 -5.95 -18.49
C THR A 206 -16.94 -5.32 -17.31
N GLU A 207 -16.24 -4.20 -17.54
CA GLU A 207 -15.58 -3.46 -16.45
C GLU A 207 -16.58 -3.02 -15.37
N VAL A 208 -17.80 -2.64 -15.77
CA VAL A 208 -18.88 -2.24 -14.86
C VAL A 208 -19.33 -3.42 -13.99
N ASP A 209 -19.45 -4.62 -14.58
CA ASP A 209 -19.79 -5.83 -13.82
C ASP A 209 -18.71 -6.19 -12.80
N ILE A 210 -17.44 -6.14 -13.21
CA ILE A 210 -16.31 -6.41 -12.30
C ILE A 210 -16.32 -5.42 -11.14
N TRP A 211 -16.50 -4.14 -11.43
CA TRP A 211 -16.61 -3.11 -10.41
C TRP A 211 -17.74 -3.43 -9.42
N ASN A 212 -18.97 -3.59 -9.90
CA ASN A 212 -20.17 -3.75 -9.06
C ASN A 212 -20.12 -5.01 -8.18
N ARG A 213 -19.49 -6.07 -8.68
CA ARG A 213 -19.35 -7.36 -7.96
C ARG A 213 -18.13 -7.41 -7.05
N SER A 214 -17.21 -6.47 -7.16
CA SER A 214 -15.98 -6.45 -6.35
C SER A 214 -16.16 -5.63 -5.07
N LEU A 215 -15.30 -5.94 -4.09
CA LEU A 215 -15.15 -5.13 -2.87
C LEU A 215 -14.80 -3.66 -3.18
N PHE A 216 -14.24 -3.35 -4.35
CA PHE A 216 -13.94 -1.97 -4.73
C PHE A 216 -15.16 -1.05 -4.81
N SER A 217 -16.35 -1.61 -5.11
CA SER A 217 -17.61 -0.87 -5.16
C SER A 217 -18.19 -0.51 -3.80
N VAL A 218 -17.55 -0.94 -2.70
CA VAL A 218 -18.04 -0.65 -1.36
C VAL A 218 -18.06 0.85 -1.08
N ARG A 219 -19.20 1.26 -0.52
CA ARG A 219 -19.50 2.60 -0.01
C ARG A 219 -18.85 2.72 1.37
N CYS A 220 -17.71 3.42 1.45
CA CYS A 220 -16.97 3.58 2.70
C CYS A 220 -17.48 4.72 3.58
N ASP A 221 -18.50 5.46 3.15
CA ASP A 221 -19.20 6.48 3.92
C ASP A 221 -20.00 5.90 5.10
N VAL A 222 -20.25 4.59 5.11
CA VAL A 222 -21.07 3.90 6.12
C VAL A 222 -20.25 3.01 7.08
N PHE A 223 -18.92 2.98 6.96
CA PHE A 223 -18.00 2.16 7.77
C PHE A 223 -16.84 3.00 8.33
#